data_AF-H4F7M8-F1
#
_entry.id   AF-H4F7M8-F1
#
_cell.length_a   1.000
_cell.length_b   1.000
_cell.length_c   1.000
_cell.angle_alpha   90.00
_cell.angle_beta   90.00
_cell.angle_gamma   90.00
#
_symmetry.space_group_name_H-M   'P 1'
#
loop_
_entity.id
_entity.type
_entity.pdbx_description
1 polymer ?
#
loop_
_entity_poly.entity_id
_entity_poly.type
_entity_poly.pdbx_seq_one_letter_code
_entity_poly.pdbx_strand_id
1 'polypeptide(L)'
;MMSSARNLIFILGDQLSPTLSSLEDADPDRDVILMCEVMEEASYVQHHKLKIALIFSAMRHFADELRKGGFDVCYTMLDDPDNSGSFTGELKRAVAAVFR
;
A
#
# COMPACT_ATOMS: atom_id res chain seq x y z
N MET A 1 -14.14 14.44 13.28
CA MET A 1 -14.82 13.23 12.81
C MET A 1 -14.23 12.93 11.45
N MET A 2 -13.35 11.94 11.32
CA MET A 2 -12.85 11.55 10.00
C MET A 2 -14.02 10.91 9.27
N SER A 3 -14.42 11.50 8.14
CA SER A 3 -15.42 10.90 7.26
C SER A 3 -14.91 9.53 6.81
N SER A 4 -15.80 8.54 6.69
CA SER A 4 -15.47 7.30 5.98
C SER A 4 -14.89 7.65 4.61
N ALA A 5 -13.84 6.95 4.19
CA ALA A 5 -13.29 7.12 2.86
C ALA A 5 -14.34 6.73 1.80
N ARG A 6 -14.20 7.31 0.61
CA ARG A 6 -14.96 6.97 -0.60
C ARG A 6 -14.39 5.70 -1.22
N ASN A 7 -13.08 5.64 -1.46
CA ASN A 7 -12.41 4.47 -2.01
C ASN A 7 -11.18 4.07 -1.17
N LEU A 8 -10.84 2.78 -1.23
CA LEU A 8 -9.56 2.23 -0.80
C LEU A 8 -8.81 1.75 -2.04
N ILE A 9 -7.76 2.47 -2.42
CA ILE A 9 -6.98 2.23 -3.63
C ILE A 9 -5.78 1.36 -3.28
N PHE A 10 -5.76 0.12 -3.76
CA PHE A 10 -4.70 -0.83 -3.45
C PHE A 10 -3.62 -0.83 -4.54
N ILE A 11 -2.37 -0.54 -4.16
CA ILE A 11 -1.22 -0.46 -5.08
C ILE A 11 -0.18 -1.52 -4.74
N LEU A 12 0.21 -2.30 -5.76
CA LEU A 12 1.20 -3.38 -5.65
C LEU A 12 2.65 -2.89 -5.89
N GLY A 13 3.62 -3.71 -5.50
CA GLY A 13 5.04 -3.37 -5.58
C GLY A 13 5.61 -3.18 -7.01
N ASP A 14 4.89 -3.61 -8.04
CA ASP A 14 5.24 -3.44 -9.45
C ASP A 14 4.43 -2.33 -10.16
N GLN A 15 3.54 -1.65 -9.43
CA GLN A 15 2.60 -0.65 -9.97
C GLN A 15 2.99 0.80 -9.59
N LEU A 16 4.27 1.05 -9.31
CA LEU A 16 4.76 2.30 -8.72
C LEU A 16 4.87 3.42 -9.77
N SER A 17 3.71 3.89 -10.25
CA SER A 17 3.58 4.95 -11.25
C SER A 17 2.51 5.96 -10.83
N PRO A 18 2.78 7.28 -10.85
CA PRO A 18 1.77 8.30 -10.58
C PRO A 18 0.60 8.31 -11.57
N THR A 19 0.80 7.76 -12.77
CA THR A 19 -0.23 7.69 -13.83
C THR A 19 -0.87 6.30 -13.91
N LEU A 20 -0.82 5.52 -12.84
CA LEU A 20 -1.50 4.23 -12.76
C LEU A 20 -3.02 4.45 -12.89
N SER A 21 -3.72 3.60 -13.64
CA SER A 21 -5.17 3.74 -13.84
C SER A 21 -5.98 3.69 -12.55
N SER A 22 -5.49 3.00 -11.51
CA SER A 22 -6.15 2.98 -10.19
C SER A 22 -6.04 4.30 -9.42
N LEU A 23 -5.14 5.21 -9.84
CA LEU A 23 -5.00 6.57 -9.33
C LEU A 23 -5.72 7.60 -10.21
N GLU A 24 -6.27 7.19 -11.35
CA GLU A 24 -7.09 8.07 -12.19
C GLU A 24 -8.34 8.50 -11.40
N ASP A 25 -8.60 9.81 -11.37
CA ASP A 25 -9.69 10.45 -10.61
C ASP A 25 -9.69 10.20 -9.08
N ALA A 26 -8.56 9.75 -8.52
CA ALA A 26 -8.37 9.62 -7.09
C ALA A 26 -8.43 11.01 -6.42
N ASP A 27 -9.20 11.10 -5.34
CA ASP A 27 -9.43 12.34 -4.59
C ASP A 27 -8.70 12.26 -3.25
N PRO A 28 -7.62 13.04 -3.04
CA PRO A 28 -6.83 12.99 -1.81
C PRO A 28 -7.61 13.29 -0.52
N ASP A 29 -8.72 14.03 -0.62
CA ASP A 29 -9.55 14.39 0.53
C ASP A 29 -10.57 13.30 0.89
N ARG A 30 -10.75 12.30 0.01
CA ARG A 30 -11.83 11.30 0.12
C ARG A 30 -11.36 9.87 -0.02
N ASP A 31 -10.23 9.61 -0.65
CA ASP A 31 -9.72 8.27 -0.91
C ASP A 31 -8.47 7.98 -0.08
N VAL A 32 -8.29 6.70 0.27
CA VAL A 32 -7.11 6.22 0.99
C VAL A 32 -6.36 5.24 0.11
N ILE A 33 -5.03 5.35 0.08
CA ILE A 33 -4.16 4.40 -0.62
C ILE A 33 -3.66 3.35 0.36
N LEU A 34 -3.73 2.07 -0.04
CA LEU A 34 -3.13 0.94 0.67
C LEU A 34 -1.90 0.43 -0.08
N MET A 35 -0.80 0.29 0.64
CA MET A 35 0.41 -0.42 0.21
C MET A 35 0.91 -1.30 1.35
N CYS A 36 1.40 -2.50 1.05
CA CYS A 36 1.91 -3.39 2.10
C CYS A 36 3.06 -4.28 1.60
N GLU A 37 4.09 -4.40 2.44
CA GLU A 37 5.17 -5.36 2.28
C GLU A 37 4.75 -6.66 2.98
N VAL A 38 4.52 -7.76 2.26
CA VAL A 38 4.00 -9.01 2.86
C VAL A 38 4.93 -10.19 2.61
N MET A 39 5.04 -11.08 3.60
CA MET A 39 5.92 -12.25 3.53
C MET A 39 5.49 -13.25 2.45
N GLU A 40 4.18 -13.40 2.19
CA GLU A 40 3.67 -14.27 1.13
C GLU A 40 4.30 -13.93 -0.23
N GLU A 41 4.34 -12.65 -0.58
CA GLU A 41 4.95 -12.17 -1.84
C GLU A 41 6.48 -12.18 -1.80
N ALA A 42 7.08 -12.03 -0.63
CA ALA A 42 8.54 -12.06 -0.49
C ALA A 42 9.13 -13.49 -0.51
N SER A 43 8.29 -14.53 -0.41
CA SER A 43 8.74 -15.91 -0.20
C SER A 43 8.08 -16.98 -1.08
N TYR A 44 7.08 -16.64 -1.91
CA TYR A 44 6.43 -17.63 -2.80
C TYR A 44 7.41 -18.32 -3.76
N VAL A 45 8.49 -17.63 -4.11
CA VAL A 45 9.70 -18.24 -4.68
C VAL A 45 10.93 -17.67 -3.97
N GLN A 46 12.08 -18.33 -4.17
CA GLN A 46 13.34 -17.81 -3.67
C GLN A 46 13.77 -16.58 -4.49
N HIS A 47 13.32 -15.41 -4.07
CA HIS A 47 13.75 -14.15 -4.66
C HIS A 47 15.20 -13.82 -4.30
N HIS A 48 15.89 -13.18 -5.24
CA HIS A 48 17.20 -12.61 -4.98
C HIS A 48 17.08 -11.45 -3.97
N LYS A 49 17.97 -11.37 -2.99
CA LYS A 49 17.92 -10.35 -1.93
C LYS A 49 17.84 -8.92 -2.47
N LEU A 50 18.59 -8.62 -3.53
CA LEU A 50 18.55 -7.31 -4.18
C LEU A 50 17.22 -6.99 -4.86
N LYS A 51 16.46 -8.00 -5.33
CA LYS A 51 15.12 -7.78 -5.89
C LYS A 51 14.18 -7.32 -4.77
N ILE A 52 14.19 -8.00 -3.63
CA ILE A 52 13.36 -7.65 -2.48
C ILE A 52 13.72 -6.23 -2.00
N ALA A 53 15.01 -5.96 -1.82
CA ALA A 53 15.48 -4.64 -1.38
C ALA A 53 15.08 -3.53 -2.35
N LEU A 54 15.18 -3.77 -3.67
CA LEU A 54 14.77 -2.82 -4.70
C LEU A 54 13.28 -2.52 -4.60
N ILE A 55 12.43 -3.54 -4.56
CA ILE A 55 10.98 -3.38 -4.55
C ILE A 55 10.53 -2.64 -3.29
N PHE A 56 10.96 -3.07 -2.10
CA PHE A 56 10.56 -2.42 -0.86
C PHE A 56 11.07 -0.98 -0.76
N SER A 57 12.32 -0.72 -1.17
CA SER A 57 12.83 0.65 -1.23
C SER A 57 11.99 1.54 -2.16
N ALA A 58 11.69 1.05 -3.37
CA ALA A 58 10.87 1.78 -4.33
C ALA A 58 9.45 2.02 -3.80
N MET A 59 8.82 1.02 -3.17
CA MET A 59 7.49 1.14 -2.57
C MET A 59 7.46 2.21 -1.47
N ARG A 60 8.45 2.22 -0.57
CA ARG A 60 8.56 3.21 0.51
C ARG A 60 8.68 4.63 -0.05
N HIS A 61 9.55 4.81 -1.04
CA HIS A 61 9.73 6.11 -1.70
C HIS A 61 8.47 6.57 -2.45
N PHE A 62 7.77 5.65 -3.11
CA PHE A 62 6.52 5.96 -3.80
C PHE A 62 5.39 6.31 -2.83
N ALA A 63 5.30 5.63 -1.68
CA ALA A 63 4.37 6.00 -0.63
C ALA A 63 4.61 7.42 -0.10
N ASP A 64 5.87 7.82 0.07
CA ASP A 64 6.22 9.18 0.47
C ASP A 64 5.94 10.22 -0.62
N GLU A 65 6.09 9.85 -1.89
CA GLU A 65 5.68 10.69 -3.03
C GLU A 65 4.16 10.94 -3.04
N LEU A 66 3.37 9.88 -2.85
CA LEU A 66 1.90 9.97 -2.75
C LEU A 66 1.45 10.83 -1.57
N ARG A 67 2.08 10.66 -0.39
CA ARG A 67 1.82 11.51 0.79
C ARG A 67 2.13 12.98 0.52
N LYS A 68 3.24 13.28 -0.17
CA LYS A 68 3.56 14.65 -0.61
C LYS A 68 2.54 15.20 -1.61
N GLY A 69 1.91 14.33 -2.38
CA GLY A 69 0.77 14.64 -3.24
C GLY A 69 -0.56 14.87 -2.50
N GLY A 70 -0.59 14.72 -1.17
CA GLY A 70 -1.76 14.98 -0.33
C GLY A 70 -2.60 13.75 -0.01
N PHE A 71 -2.26 12.57 -0.56
CA PHE A 71 -3.01 11.35 -0.27
C PHE A 71 -2.76 10.87 1.16
N ASP A 72 -3.81 10.32 1.78
CA ASP A 72 -3.66 9.44 2.92
C ASP A 72 -3.16 8.07 2.44
N VAL A 73 -2.03 7.61 3.01
CA VAL A 73 -1.37 6.37 2.60
C VAL A 73 -1.19 5.45 3.81
N CYS A 74 -2.05 4.44 3.87
CA CYS A 74 -1.93 3.30 4.77
C CYS A 74 -0.82 2.38 4.24
N TYR A 75 0.33 2.41 4.92
CA TYR A 75 1.50 1.62 4.54
C TYR A 75 1.85 0.64 5.67
N THR A 76 1.90 -0.65 5.35
CA THR A 76 2.37 -1.69 6.28
C THR A 76 3.77 -2.14 5.88
N MET A 77 4.75 -1.94 6.75
CA MET A 77 6.12 -2.43 6.57
C MET A 77 6.22 -3.92 6.88
N LEU A 78 7.23 -4.60 6.32
CA LEU A 78 7.40 -6.05 6.47
C LEU A 78 7.59 -6.47 7.94
N ASP A 79 8.21 -5.61 8.74
CA ASP A 79 8.53 -5.82 10.14
C ASP A 79 7.52 -5.20 11.12
N ASP A 80 6.40 -4.65 10.61
CA ASP A 80 5.32 -4.18 11.47
C ASP A 80 4.72 -5.35 12.27
N PRO A 81 4.53 -5.19 13.59
CA PRO A 81 4.07 -6.29 14.47
C PRO A 81 2.65 -6.77 14.15
N ASP A 82 1.83 -5.90 13.55
CA ASP A 82 0.45 -6.20 13.16
C ASP A 82 0.32 -6.62 11.68
N ASN A 83 1.44 -6.77 10.96
CA ASN A 83 1.43 -7.21 9.57
C ASN A 83 0.85 -8.62 9.47
N SER A 84 -0.22 -8.78 8.71
CA SER A 84 -0.92 -10.06 8.54
C SER A 84 -0.17 -11.07 7.65
N GLY A 85 0.88 -10.63 6.97
CA GLY A 85 1.75 -11.45 6.13
C GLY A 85 1.18 -11.79 4.75
N SER A 86 -0.02 -11.31 4.40
CA SER A 86 -0.71 -11.58 3.13
C SER A 86 -1.51 -10.36 2.64
N PHE A 87 -1.69 -10.23 1.33
CA PHE A 87 -2.56 -9.17 0.77
C PHE A 87 -4.00 -9.27 1.27
N THR A 88 -4.54 -10.49 1.36
CA THR A 88 -5.91 -10.71 1.85
C THR A 88 -6.07 -10.24 3.29
N GLY A 89 -5.06 -10.47 4.14
CA GLY A 89 -5.09 -10.02 5.53
C GLY A 89 -4.99 -8.49 5.64
N GLU A 90 -4.09 -7.87 4.88
CA GLU A 90 -3.91 -6.42 4.89
C GLU A 90 -5.13 -5.68 4.35
N LEU A 91 -5.76 -6.19 3.29
CA LEU A 91 -7.02 -5.64 2.78
C LEU A 91 -8.14 -5.72 3.83
N LYS A 92 -8.28 -6.84 4.55
CA LYS A 92 -9.28 -6.97 5.61
C LYS A 92 -9.04 -5.97 6.75
N ARG A 93 -7.78 -5.81 7.18
CA ARG A 93 -7.39 -4.84 8.21
C ARG A 93 -7.67 -3.41 7.77
N ALA A 94 -7.29 -3.05 6.55
CA ALA A 94 -7.50 -1.72 5.99
C ALA A 94 -8.99 -1.39 5.83
N VAL A 95 -9.80 -2.31 5.30
CA VAL A 95 -11.26 -2.12 5.17
C VAL A 95 -11.91 -1.84 6.53
N ALA A 96 -11.55 -2.62 7.57
CA ALA A 96 -12.08 -2.43 8.92
C ALA A 96 -11.61 -1.12 9.59
N ALA A 97 -10.45 -0.60 9.19
CA ALA A 97 -9.92 0.65 9.71
C ALA A 97 -10.54 1.88 9.02
N VAL A 98 -10.74 1.81 7.70
CA VAL A 98 -11.05 2.98 6.85
C VAL A 98 -12.56 3.19 6.63
N PHE A 99 -13.37 2.13 6.60
CA PHE A 99 -14.81 2.21 6.30
C PHE A 99 -15.71 2.02 7.54
N ARG A 100 -15.39 2.72 8.64
CA ARG A 100 -16.17 2.65 9.88
C ARG A 100 -17.45 3.47 9.84
#